data_AF-A0A326UH11-F1
#
_entry.id   AF-A0A326UH11-F1
#
_cell.length_a   1.000
_cell.length_b   1.000
_cell.length_c   1.000
_cell.angle_alpha   90.00
_cell.angle_beta   90.00
_cell.angle_gamma   90.00
#
_symmetry.space_group_name_H-M   'P 1'
#
loop_
_entity.id
_entity.type
_entity.pdbx_description
1 polymer ?
#
loop_
_entity_poly.entity_id
_entity_poly.type
_entity_poly.pdbx_seq_one_letter_code
_entity_poly.pdbx_strand_id
1 'polypeptide(L)'
;MPGVNFIHIVNPLGVCVFIVLWLVLFKLAHLLVMVWRREPMVGWAIGPLGITFMIAQEPSPFSIWLRVLFPAFVSGSVLYIGLFTPLSPVDMPEHPLIQFVMILLGVLLTSTRDVINALRDLLYPLWGEARILQNLYQLRGSWTKFHFTSFGHSYLHDHFGSSPGDLLQVL
;
A
#
# COMPACT_ATOMS: atom_id res chain seq x y z
N MET A 1 -34.26 7.89 27.43
CA MET A 1 -32.85 8.31 27.37
C MET A 1 -32.22 7.52 26.23
N PRO A 2 -31.67 8.15 25.19
CA PRO A 2 -30.99 7.39 24.14
C PRO A 2 -29.73 6.81 24.79
N GLY A 3 -29.71 5.49 24.91
CA GLY A 3 -28.58 4.74 25.43
C GLY A 3 -27.36 5.07 24.58
N VAL A 4 -26.28 5.47 25.23
CA VAL A 4 -24.98 5.57 24.58
C VAL A 4 -24.58 4.13 24.26
N ASN A 5 -24.83 3.68 23.04
CA ASN A 5 -24.36 2.39 22.57
C ASN A 5 -22.84 2.51 22.41
N PHE A 6 -22.12 2.08 23.44
CA PHE A 6 -20.67 2.03 23.42
C PHE A 6 -20.20 0.94 22.47
N ILE A 7 -19.05 1.17 21.83
CA ILE A 7 -18.38 0.17 21.01
C ILE A 7 -17.86 -0.91 21.95
N HIS A 8 -18.38 -2.14 21.83
CA HIS A 8 -17.97 -3.26 22.67
C HIS A 8 -17.17 -4.28 21.87
N ILE A 9 -15.95 -4.57 22.33
CA ILE A 9 -15.13 -5.65 21.76
C ILE A 9 -15.67 -6.97 22.32
N VAL A 10 -16.34 -7.74 21.46
CA VAL A 10 -16.90 -9.05 21.83
C VAL A 10 -15.80 -10.10 21.86
N ASN A 11 -14.87 -10.04 20.89
CA ASN A 11 -13.78 -10.99 20.78
C ASN A 11 -12.45 -10.28 20.41
N PRO A 12 -11.56 -10.02 21.37
CA PRO A 12 -10.31 -9.31 21.11
C PRO A 12 -9.38 -10.10 20.19
N LEU A 13 -9.38 -11.44 20.26
CA LEU A 13 -8.61 -12.29 19.36
C LEU A 13 -9.17 -12.19 17.93
N GLY A 14 -10.49 -12.14 17.79
CA GLY A 14 -11.17 -11.87 16.52
C GLY A 14 -10.79 -10.52 15.92
N VAL A 15 -10.67 -9.47 16.74
CA VAL A 15 -10.19 -8.14 16.29
C VAL A 15 -8.75 -8.23 15.78
N CYS A 16 -7.85 -8.91 16.50
CA CYS A 16 -6.46 -9.08 16.04
C CYS A 16 -6.39 -9.81 14.70
N VAL A 17 -7.11 -10.94 14.57
CA VAL A 17 -7.16 -11.70 13.31
C VAL A 17 -7.74 -10.86 12.19
N PHE A 18 -8.80 -10.09 12.46
CA PHE A 18 -9.41 -9.18 11.50
C PHE A 18 -8.43 -8.11 11.00
N ILE A 19 -7.71 -7.44 11.91
CA ILE A 19 -6.72 -6.41 11.55
C ILE A 19 -5.60 -7.02 10.69
N VAL A 20 -5.08 -8.19 11.07
CA VAL A 20 -4.03 -8.87 10.30
C VAL A 20 -4.54 -9.23 8.91
N LEU A 21 -5.74 -9.84 8.82
CA LEU A 21 -6.35 -10.21 7.55
C LEU A 21 -6.60 -8.99 6.66
N TRP A 22 -7.08 -7.89 7.23
CA TRP A 22 -7.32 -6.63 6.54
C TRP A 22 -6.04 -6.08 5.91
N LEU A 23 -4.95 -6.00 6.70
CA LEU A 23 -3.65 -5.54 6.20
C LEU A 23 -3.08 -6.48 5.12
N VAL A 24 -3.22 -7.79 5.31
CA VAL A 24 -2.74 -8.79 4.33
C VAL A 24 -3.51 -8.67 3.02
N LEU A 25 -4.85 -8.62 3.05
CA LEU A 25 -5.68 -8.47 1.85
C LEU A 25 -5.41 -7.14 1.12
N PHE A 26 -5.22 -6.06 1.87
CA PHE A 26 -4.82 -4.77 1.31
C PHE A 26 -3.48 -4.88 0.54
N LYS A 27 -2.46 -5.52 1.13
CA LYS A 27 -1.16 -5.74 0.46
C LYS A 27 -1.26 -6.69 -0.73
N LEU A 28 -2.07 -7.75 -0.63
CA LEU A 28 -2.35 -8.65 -1.75
C LEU A 28 -3.03 -7.93 -2.91
N ALA A 29 -3.90 -6.95 -2.65
CA ALA A 29 -4.52 -6.14 -3.69
C ALA A 29 -3.49 -5.34 -4.50
N HIS A 30 -2.48 -4.75 -3.83
CA HIS A 30 -1.36 -4.09 -4.53
C HIS A 30 -0.55 -5.06 -5.39
N LEU A 31 -0.23 -6.24 -4.84
CA LEU A 31 0.49 -7.28 -5.57
C LEU A 31 -0.30 -7.75 -6.79
N LEU A 32 -1.61 -7.92 -6.65
CA LEU A 32 -2.48 -8.33 -7.75
C LEU A 32 -2.50 -7.29 -8.88
N VAL A 33 -2.60 -6.00 -8.54
CA VAL A 33 -2.52 -4.91 -9.53
C VAL A 33 -1.19 -4.93 -10.28
N MET A 34 -0.07 -5.16 -9.57
CA MET A 34 1.26 -5.26 -10.19
C MET A 34 1.37 -6.48 -11.12
N VAL A 35 0.96 -7.66 -10.64
CA VAL A 35 1.02 -8.90 -11.42
C VAL A 35 0.16 -8.79 -12.67
N TRP A 36 -1.05 -8.23 -12.55
CA TRP A 36 -1.94 -8.04 -13.69
C TRP A 36 -1.32 -7.10 -14.73
N ARG A 37 -0.69 -6.00 -14.31
CA ARG A 37 -0.06 -5.07 -15.25
C ARG A 37 1.26 -5.55 -15.85
N ARG A 38 1.80 -6.69 -15.40
CA ARG A 38 3.09 -7.25 -15.86
C ARG A 38 4.24 -6.24 -15.82
N GLU A 39 4.23 -5.38 -14.80
CA GLU A 39 5.20 -4.28 -14.73
C GLU A 39 6.60 -4.84 -14.42
N PRO A 40 7.65 -4.43 -15.17
CA PRO A 40 9.00 -4.88 -14.94
C PRO A 40 9.50 -4.32 -13.60
N MET A 41 9.48 -5.19 -12.60
CA MET A 41 9.79 -4.86 -11.22
C MET A 41 11.30 -4.92 -11.01
N VAL A 42 11.92 -3.79 -10.69
CA VAL A 42 13.36 -3.68 -10.41
C VAL A 42 13.66 -4.24 -9.01
N GLY A 43 12.76 -4.01 -8.06
CA GLY A 43 12.93 -4.52 -6.71
C GLY A 43 11.84 -4.07 -5.77
N TRP A 44 11.92 -4.50 -4.52
CA TRP A 44 11.10 -4.00 -3.43
C TRP A 44 11.97 -3.64 -2.23
N ALA A 45 11.51 -2.67 -1.46
CA ALA A 45 12.10 -2.30 -0.19
C ALA A 45 11.09 -2.57 0.92
N ILE A 46 11.56 -3.19 2.00
CA ILE A 46 10.77 -3.43 3.20
C ILE A 46 11.20 -2.39 4.23
N GLY A 47 10.30 -1.48 4.59
CA GLY A 47 10.54 -0.43 5.58
C GLY A 47 9.52 -0.41 6.72
N PRO A 48 9.71 0.49 7.71
CA PRO A 48 8.78 0.65 8.84
C PRO A 48 7.37 1.05 8.39
N LEU A 49 7.26 1.69 7.23
CA LEU A 49 6.00 2.12 6.62
C LEU A 49 5.46 1.11 5.58
N GLY A 50 5.99 -0.12 5.57
CA GLY A 50 5.56 -1.23 4.71
C GLY A 50 6.47 -1.49 3.50
N ILE A 51 5.95 -2.29 2.56
CA ILE A 51 6.64 -2.69 1.34
C ILE A 51 6.43 -1.63 0.25
N THR A 52 7.53 -1.12 -0.30
CA THR A 52 7.53 -0.18 -1.44
C THR A 52 8.16 -0.88 -2.65
N PHE A 53 7.45 -0.89 -3.77
CA PHE A 53 7.88 -1.55 -5.00
C PHE A 53 8.50 -0.53 -5.95
N MET A 54 9.67 -0.86 -6.51
CA MET A 54 10.39 -0.04 -7.47
C MET A 54 10.12 -0.56 -8.88
N ILE A 55 9.49 0.28 -9.70
CA ILE A 55 9.05 -0.05 -11.06
C ILE A 55 9.60 1.01 -12.02
N ALA A 56 10.23 0.56 -13.10
CA ALA A 56 10.88 1.44 -14.09
C ALA A 56 9.88 2.03 -15.11
N GLN A 57 8.68 1.47 -15.21
CA GLN A 57 7.71 1.78 -16.25
C GLN A 57 7.10 3.18 -16.10
N GLU A 58 6.73 3.75 -17.26
CA GLU A 58 6.09 5.04 -17.39
C GLU A 58 4.79 5.13 -16.59
N PRO A 59 4.59 6.20 -15.79
CA PRO A 59 3.39 6.38 -15.00
C PRO A 59 2.21 6.78 -15.90
N SER A 60 1.40 5.82 -16.36
CA SER A 60 0.14 6.15 -17.01
C SER A 60 -0.93 6.51 -15.95
N PRO A 61 -1.76 7.54 -16.18
CA PRO A 61 -2.73 8.02 -15.18
C PRO A 61 -3.71 6.91 -14.78
N PHE A 62 -4.10 6.06 -15.73
CA PHE A 62 -4.92 4.87 -15.45
C PHE A 62 -4.22 3.89 -14.49
N SER A 63 -2.90 3.71 -14.60
CA SER A 63 -2.11 2.86 -13.70
C SER A 63 -1.99 3.45 -12.31
N ILE A 64 -1.77 4.76 -12.23
CA ILE A 64 -1.72 5.49 -10.96
C ILE A 64 -3.05 5.30 -10.22
N TRP A 65 -4.18 5.59 -10.86
CA TRP A 65 -5.50 5.45 -10.24
C TRP A 65 -5.83 4.01 -9.85
N LEU A 66 -5.50 3.02 -10.69
CA LEU A 66 -5.78 1.63 -10.34
C LEU A 66 -5.02 1.18 -9.09
N ARG A 67 -3.77 1.64 -8.90
CA ARG A 67 -2.96 1.33 -7.72
C ARG A 67 -3.51 1.94 -6.43
N VAL A 68 -4.31 2.99 -6.51
CA VAL A 68 -4.96 3.63 -5.36
C VAL A 68 -6.36 3.08 -5.14
N LEU A 69 -7.20 3.09 -6.18
CA LEU A 69 -8.62 2.78 -6.09
C LEU A 69 -8.87 1.31 -5.79
N PHE A 70 -8.11 0.39 -6.39
CA PHE A 70 -8.36 -1.04 -6.20
C PHE A 70 -8.03 -1.50 -4.77
N PRO A 71 -6.86 -1.20 -4.19
CA PRO A 71 -6.58 -1.52 -2.78
C PRO A 71 -7.49 -0.77 -1.81
N ALA A 72 -7.87 0.49 -2.09
CA ALA A 72 -8.84 1.22 -1.29
C ALA A 72 -10.23 0.56 -1.29
N PHE A 73 -10.68 0.07 -2.45
CA PHE A 73 -11.93 -0.67 -2.57
C PHE A 73 -11.91 -2.01 -1.80
N VAL A 74 -10.81 -2.75 -1.90
CA VAL A 74 -10.61 -4.00 -1.14
C VAL A 74 -10.59 -3.71 0.36
N SER A 75 -9.85 -2.69 0.80
CA SER A 75 -9.78 -2.23 2.19
C SER A 75 -11.18 -1.88 2.73
N GLY A 76 -11.94 -1.07 1.99
CA GLY A 76 -13.30 -0.68 2.37
C GLY A 76 -14.28 -1.86 2.42
N SER A 77 -14.16 -2.81 1.48
CA SER A 77 -14.99 -4.02 1.45
C SER A 77 -14.71 -4.92 2.64
N VAL A 78 -13.43 -5.13 2.99
CA VAL A 78 -13.03 -5.92 4.16
C VAL A 78 -13.49 -5.27 5.45
N LEU A 79 -13.38 -3.94 5.57
CA LEU A 79 -13.88 -3.18 6.71
C LEU A 79 -15.39 -3.30 6.85
N TYR A 80 -16.14 -3.15 5.76
CA TYR A 80 -17.59 -3.29 5.77
C TYR A 80 -18.02 -4.70 6.22
N ILE A 81 -17.45 -5.73 5.58
CA ILE A 81 -17.77 -7.12 5.89
C ILE A 81 -17.36 -7.44 7.33
N GLY A 82 -16.16 -7.10 7.75
CA GLY A 82 -15.63 -7.49 9.05
C GLY A 82 -16.12 -6.68 10.24
N LEU A 83 -16.75 -5.51 10.05
CA LEU A 83 -17.29 -4.70 11.16
C LEU A 83 -18.82 -4.67 11.22
N PHE A 84 -19.52 -4.90 10.10
CA PHE A 84 -20.98 -4.71 10.03
C PHE A 84 -21.76 -5.95 9.59
N THR A 85 -21.10 -7.10 9.43
CA THR A 85 -21.79 -8.38 9.18
C THR A 85 -21.73 -9.28 10.43
N PRO A 86 -22.44 -10.42 10.46
CA PRO A 86 -22.40 -11.35 11.60
C PRO A 86 -21.01 -11.91 11.93
N LEU A 87 -20.03 -11.70 11.05
CA LEU A 87 -18.62 -12.04 11.27
C LEU A 87 -17.89 -11.03 12.16
N SER A 88 -18.56 -9.94 12.59
CA SER A 88 -17.92 -8.85 13.31
C SER A 88 -17.45 -9.26 14.71
N PRO A 89 -16.18 -9.01 15.06
CA PRO A 89 -15.67 -9.21 16.41
C PRO A 89 -16.03 -8.04 17.36
N VAL A 90 -16.69 -6.99 16.85
CA VAL A 90 -17.05 -5.77 17.58
C VAL A 90 -18.53 -5.49 17.41
N ASP A 91 -19.21 -5.24 18.53
CA ASP A 91 -20.59 -4.77 18.53
C ASP A 91 -20.59 -3.26 18.28
N MET A 92 -21.19 -2.83 17.16
CA MET A 92 -21.22 -1.45 16.70
C MET A 92 -22.66 -1.00 16.42
N PRO A 93 -23.00 0.27 16.70
CA PRO A 93 -24.32 0.80 16.36
C PRO A 93 -24.56 0.79 14.84
N GLU A 94 -25.71 0.28 14.41
CA GLU A 94 -26.09 0.17 12.98
C GLU A 94 -26.48 1.51 12.32
N HIS A 95 -25.89 2.63 12.75
CA HIS A 95 -26.16 3.93 12.13
C HIS A 95 -25.35 4.09 10.84
N PRO A 96 -25.98 4.39 9.69
CA PRO A 96 -25.29 4.44 8.39
C PRO A 96 -24.19 5.51 8.34
N LEU A 97 -24.35 6.61 9.07
CA LEU A 97 -23.31 7.65 9.19
C LEU A 97 -22.07 7.14 9.92
N ILE A 98 -22.24 6.35 10.99
CA ILE A 98 -21.12 5.78 11.75
C ILE A 98 -20.39 4.75 10.90
N GLN A 99 -21.13 3.90 10.18
CA GLN A 99 -20.56 2.92 9.25
C GLN A 99 -19.70 3.60 8.19
N PHE A 100 -20.24 4.66 7.56
CA PHE A 100 -19.52 5.43 6.55
C PHE A 100 -18.24 6.06 7.11
N VAL A 101 -18.31 6.72 8.27
CA VAL A 101 -17.15 7.36 8.91
C VAL A 101 -16.07 6.35 9.27
N MET A 102 -16.44 5.18 9.81
CA MET A 102 -15.50 4.12 10.17
C MET A 102 -14.78 3.54 8.96
N ILE A 103 -15.51 3.25 7.89
CA ILE A 103 -14.93 2.76 6.62
C ILE A 103 -14.01 3.83 6.03
N LEU A 104 -14.45 5.08 6.00
CA LEU A 104 -13.67 6.20 5.48
C LEU A 104 -12.36 6.35 6.26
N LEU A 105 -12.40 6.32 7.59
CA LEU A 105 -11.21 6.38 8.44
C LEU A 105 -10.24 5.23 8.17
N GLY A 106 -10.75 4.00 8.08
CA GLY A 106 -9.90 2.83 7.81
C GLY A 106 -9.26 2.90 6.42
N VAL A 107 -10.04 3.25 5.39
CA VAL A 107 -9.53 3.42 4.02
C VAL A 107 -8.51 4.57 3.96
N LEU A 108 -8.77 5.70 4.61
CA LEU A 108 -7.81 6.79 4.70
C LEU A 108 -6.51 6.32 5.37
N LEU A 109 -6.60 5.60 6.49
CA LEU A 109 -5.44 5.10 7.22
C LEU A 109 -4.58 4.16 6.36
N THR A 110 -5.18 3.31 5.53
CA THR A 110 -4.43 2.42 4.62
C THR A 110 -3.93 3.12 3.36
N SER A 111 -4.72 4.04 2.79
CA SER A 111 -4.51 4.56 1.44
C SER A 111 -3.92 5.97 1.38
N THR A 112 -3.74 6.67 2.51
CA THR A 112 -3.20 8.06 2.52
C THR A 112 -1.86 8.16 1.78
N ARG A 113 -0.94 7.22 2.05
CA ARG A 113 0.37 7.21 1.39
C ARG A 113 0.25 6.99 -0.12
N ASP A 114 -0.65 6.13 -0.55
CA ASP A 114 -0.87 5.83 -1.97
C ASP A 114 -1.46 7.04 -2.70
N VAL A 115 -2.38 7.77 -2.05
CA VAL A 115 -2.95 9.01 -2.60
C VAL A 115 -1.88 10.10 -2.73
N ILE A 116 -1.04 10.28 -1.71
CA ILE A 116 0.05 11.27 -1.75
C ILE A 116 1.03 10.91 -2.88
N ASN A 117 1.43 9.64 -2.99
CA ASN A 117 2.32 9.17 -4.04
C ASN A 117 1.69 9.33 -5.43
N ALA A 118 0.41 8.99 -5.58
CA ALA A 118 -0.33 9.16 -6.83
C ALA A 118 -0.44 10.63 -7.26
N LEU A 119 -0.75 11.52 -6.32
CA LEU A 119 -0.82 12.96 -6.60
C LEU A 119 0.55 13.49 -7.02
N ARG A 120 1.62 13.05 -6.35
CA ARG A 120 2.99 13.41 -6.71
C ARG A 120 3.36 12.89 -8.10
N ASP A 121 3.04 11.64 -8.41
CA ASP A 121 3.29 11.03 -9.72
C ASP A 121 2.50 11.72 -10.85
N LEU A 122 1.32 12.28 -10.56
CA LEU A 122 0.53 13.08 -11.50
C LEU A 122 1.11 14.48 -11.71
N LEU A 123 1.60 15.14 -10.64
CA LEU A 123 2.16 16.49 -10.71
C LEU A 123 3.59 16.53 -11.27
N TYR A 124 4.38 15.52 -10.93
CA TYR A 124 5.80 15.40 -11.29
C TYR A 124 6.07 13.98 -11.80
N PRO A 125 5.65 13.65 -13.04
CA PRO A 125 5.81 12.31 -13.59
C PRO A 125 7.30 12.01 -13.77
N LEU A 126 7.80 11.07 -12.96
CA LEU A 126 9.15 10.53 -13.08
C LEU A 126 9.05 9.09 -13.61
N TRP A 127 9.94 8.73 -14.53
CA TRP A 127 10.00 7.39 -15.13
C TRP A 127 11.45 6.90 -15.24
N GLY A 128 11.62 5.61 -15.50
CA GLY A 128 12.93 4.98 -15.69
C GLY A 128 13.89 5.22 -14.52
N GLU A 129 15.11 5.64 -14.85
CA GLU A 129 16.20 5.88 -13.91
C GLU A 129 15.88 6.94 -12.85
N ALA A 130 15.26 8.05 -13.25
CA ALA A 130 14.96 9.16 -12.35
C ALA A 130 13.98 8.73 -11.24
N ARG A 131 13.01 7.88 -11.57
CA ARG A 131 12.07 7.30 -10.59
C ARG A 131 12.78 6.32 -9.64
N ILE A 132 13.71 5.52 -10.16
CA ILE A 132 14.47 4.55 -9.36
C ILE A 132 15.38 5.29 -8.38
N LEU A 133 16.15 6.28 -8.84
CA LEU A 133 16.99 7.11 -7.97
C LEU A 133 16.18 7.82 -6.89
N GLN A 134 15.05 8.42 -7.26
CA GLN A 134 14.18 9.08 -6.28
C GLN A 134 13.65 8.10 -5.22
N ASN A 135 13.22 6.91 -5.62
CA ASN A 135 12.77 5.88 -4.68
C ASN A 135 13.92 5.44 -3.77
N LEU A 136 15.12 5.21 -4.32
CA LEU A 136 16.30 4.85 -3.53
C LEU A 136 16.65 5.95 -2.51
N TYR A 137 16.67 7.22 -2.92
CA TYR A 137 16.90 8.35 -2.01
C TYR A 137 15.87 8.44 -0.89
N GLN A 138 14.58 8.28 -1.21
CA GLN A 138 13.51 8.31 -0.21
C GLN A 138 13.61 7.15 0.77
N LEU A 139 13.96 5.97 0.26
CA LEU A 139 14.05 4.75 1.07
C LEU A 139 15.33 4.73 1.90
N ARG A 140 16.45 5.31 1.44
CA ARG A 140 17.71 5.44 2.21
C ARG A 140 17.51 6.18 3.52
N GLY A 141 16.67 7.22 3.54
CA GLY A 141 16.32 7.96 4.76
C GLY A 141 15.53 7.14 5.79
N SER A 142 15.11 5.93 5.44
CA SER A 142 14.39 5.00 6.31
C SER A 142 15.19 3.71 6.48
N TRP A 143 15.00 3.01 7.61
CA TRP A 143 15.65 1.73 7.92
C TRP A 143 15.12 0.59 7.03
N THR A 144 15.25 0.75 5.72
CA THR A 144 14.68 -0.14 4.71
C THR A 144 15.69 -1.19 4.27
N LYS A 145 15.20 -2.42 4.10
CA LYS A 145 15.95 -3.49 3.45
C LYS A 145 15.53 -3.58 2.00
N PHE A 146 16.48 -3.38 1.09
CA PHE A 146 16.27 -3.45 -0.34
C PHE A 146 16.46 -4.90 -0.83
N HIS A 147 15.54 -5.34 -1.68
CA HIS A 147 15.59 -6.62 -2.38
C HIS A 147 15.41 -6.36 -3.87
N PHE A 148 16.44 -6.67 -4.66
CA PHE A 148 16.41 -6.50 -6.11
C PHE A 148 16.02 -7.82 -6.78
N THR A 149 15.25 -7.73 -7.87
CA THR A 149 14.95 -8.90 -8.71
C THR A 149 16.11 -9.16 -9.67
N SER A 150 16.14 -10.33 -10.31
CA SER A 150 17.10 -10.61 -11.40
C SER A 150 17.03 -9.56 -12.51
N PHE A 151 15.82 -9.14 -12.87
CA PHE A 151 15.60 -8.02 -13.79
C PHE A 151 16.21 -6.72 -13.27
N GLY A 152 16.03 -6.39 -11.99
CA GLY A 152 16.61 -5.19 -11.40
C GLY A 152 18.13 -5.19 -11.40
N HIS A 153 18.76 -6.34 -11.15
CA HIS A 153 20.22 -6.46 -11.24
C HIS A 153 20.72 -6.15 -12.66
N SER A 154 20.11 -6.75 -13.70
CA SER A 154 20.46 -6.45 -15.09
C SER A 154 20.16 -5.00 -15.45
N TYR A 155 18.98 -4.49 -15.07
CA TYR A 155 18.59 -3.10 -15.35
C TYR A 155 19.57 -2.08 -14.76
N LEU A 156 19.97 -2.27 -13.50
CA LEU A 156 20.90 -1.37 -12.82
C LEU A 156 22.31 -1.44 -13.42
N HIS A 157 22.76 -2.63 -13.80
CA HIS A 157 24.03 -2.79 -14.49
C HIS A 157 24.03 -2.10 -15.86
N ASP A 158 22.97 -2.29 -16.65
CA ASP A 158 22.88 -1.75 -18.01
C ASP A 158 22.70 -0.23 -18.04
N HIS A 159 21.96 0.35 -17.09
CA HIS A 159 21.62 1.78 -17.08
C HIS A 159 22.55 2.62 -16.19
N PHE A 160 23.04 2.08 -15.08
CA PHE A 160 23.89 2.81 -14.12
C PHE A 160 25.32 2.29 -14.05
N GLY A 161 25.68 1.22 -14.78
CA GLY A 161 27.03 0.65 -14.78
C GLY A 161 27.51 0.14 -13.42
N SER A 162 26.59 -0.06 -12.46
CA SER A 162 26.91 -0.30 -11.06
C SER A 162 26.09 -1.45 -10.48
N SER A 163 26.65 -2.15 -9.50
CA SER A 163 25.88 -3.15 -8.76
C SER A 163 24.92 -2.43 -7.79
N PRO A 164 23.79 -3.05 -7.40
CA PRO A 164 22.86 -2.43 -6.47
C PRO A 164 23.51 -2.08 -5.12
N GLY A 165 24.52 -2.85 -4.70
CA GLY A 165 25.30 -2.57 -3.49
C GLY A 165 26.14 -1.30 -3.62
N ASP A 166 26.78 -1.09 -4.77
CA ASP A 166 27.58 0.12 -5.03
C ASP A 166 26.69 1.36 -5.11
N LEU A 167 25.55 1.25 -5.79
CA LEU A 167 24.56 2.33 -5.90
C LEU A 167 24.02 2.77 -4.54
N LEU A 168 23.76 1.82 -3.64
CA LEU A 168 23.32 2.10 -2.27
C LEU A 168 24.41 2.70 -1.38
N GLN A 169 25.69 2.50 -1.69
CA GLN A 169 26.81 3.10 -0.95
C GLN A 169 27.09 4.54 -1.39
N VAL A 170 26.91 4.83 -2.68
CA VAL A 170 27.20 6.15 -3.26
C VAL A 170 26.06 7.15 -3.03
N LEU A 171 24.80 6.68 -3.16
CA LEU A 171 23.61 7.47 -2.83
C LEU A 171 23.52 7.74 -1.35
#